data_AF-A0A2G0VUH0-F1
#
_entry.id   AF-A0A2G0VUH0-F1
#
_cell.length_a   1.000
_cell.length_b   1.000
_cell.length_c   1.000
_cell.angle_alpha   90.00
_cell.angle_beta   90.00
_cell.angle_gamma   90.00
#
_symmetry.space_group_name_H-M   'P 1'
#
loop_
_entity.id
_entity.type
_entity.pdbx_description
1 polymer ?
#
loop_
_entity_poly.entity_id
_entity_poly.type
_entity_poly.pdbx_seq_one_letter_code
_entity_poly.pdbx_strand_id
1 'polypeptide(L)' 'MIKYFLIMTAVAIPVAYFYNLLEKYLGDTWMTVGVFAVVLIFLRVGLYLYSRSKGIKDNYLDE' A
#
# COMPACT_ATOMS: atom_id res chain seq x y z
N MET A 1 -11.23 -6.42 -16.78
CA MET A 1 -11.74 -5.41 -15.85
C MET A 1 -12.17 -5.98 -14.50
N ILE A 2 -13.14 -6.91 -14.43
CA ILE A 2 -13.59 -7.50 -13.14
C ILE A 2 -12.47 -8.12 -12.30
N LYS A 3 -11.51 -8.83 -12.91
CA LYS A 3 -10.36 -9.40 -12.18
C LYS A 3 -9.51 -8.32 -11.48
N TYR A 4 -9.21 -7.21 -12.17
CA TYR A 4 -8.47 -6.09 -11.59
C TYR A 4 -9.26 -5.40 -10.47
N PHE A 5 -10.58 -5.26 -10.66
CA PHE A 5 -11.46 -4.70 -9.64
C PHE A 5 -11.49 -5.56 -8.36
N LEU A 6 -11.61 -6.88 -8.51
CA LEU A 6 -11.57 -7.82 -7.38
C LEU A 6 -10.22 -7.78 -6.64
N ILE A 7 -9.11 -7.68 -7.37
CA ILE A 7 -7.77 -7.54 -6.77
C ILE A 7 -7.65 -6.22 -6.01
N MET A 8 -8.10 -5.10 -6.59
CA MET A 8 -8.08 -3.80 -5.91
C MET A 8 -8.94 -3.81 -4.64
N THR A 9 -10.14 -4.40 -4.69
CA THR A 9 -11.01 -4.55 -3.51
C THR A 9 -10.36 -5.44 -2.44
N ALA A 10 -9.73 -6.54 -2.84
CA ALA A 10 -9.04 -7.44 -1.93
C ALA A 10 -7.84 -6.78 -1.23
N VAL A 11 -7.17 -5.80 -1.87
CA VAL A 11 -6.10 -5.00 -1.26
C VAL A 11 -6.67 -3.85 -0.43
N ALA A 12 -7.78 -3.25 -0.84
CA ALA A 12 -8.40 -2.13 -0.14
C ALA A 12 -8.92 -2.52 1.26
N ILE A 13 -9.49 -3.72 1.40
CA ILE A 13 -10.02 -4.24 2.68
C ILE A 13 -8.94 -4.25 3.79
N PRO A 14 -7.78 -4.91 3.61
CA PRO A 14 -6.73 -4.94 4.64
C PRO A 14 -6.11 -3.56 4.88
N VAL A 15 -6.03 -2.70 3.85
CA VAL A 15 -5.54 -1.32 4.02
C VAL A 15 -6.48 -0.51 4.90
N ALA A 16 -7.79 -0.59 4.66
CA ALA A 16 -8.79 0.08 5.49
C ALA A 16 -8.80 -0.47 6.92
N TYR A 17 -8.66 -1.79 7.09
CA TYR A 17 -8.55 -2.40 8.41
C TYR A 17 -7.31 -1.92 9.16
N PHE A 18 -6.17 -1.81 8.47
CA PHE A 18 -4.92 -1.30 9.04
C PHE A 18 -5.04 0.15 9.50
N TYR A 19 -5.72 1.00 8.73
CA TYR A 19 -6.00 2.38 9.14
C TYR A 19 -6.87 2.43 10.41
N ASN A 20 -7.97 1.68 10.46
CA ASN A 20 -8.83 1.59 11.65
C ASN A 20 -8.07 1.07 12.88
N LEU A 21 -7.15 0.13 12.66
CA LEU A 21 -6.29 -0.38 13.72
C LEU A 21 -5.35 0.71 14.24
N LEU A 22 -4.70 1.45 13.34
CA LEU A 22 -3.86 2.60 13.72
C LEU A 22 -4.66 3.64 14.49
N GLU A 23 -5.86 3.97 14.03
CA GLU A 23 -6.75 4.94 14.69
C GLU A 23 -7.16 4.46 16.09
N LYS A 24 -7.40 3.15 16.28
CA LYS A 24 -7.70 2.58 17.59
C LYS A 24 -6.53 2.68 18.58
N TYR A 25 -5.29 2.59 18.12
CA TYR A 25 -4.10 2.61 19.00
C TYR A 25 -3.50 4.00 19.19
N LEU A 26 -3.54 4.85 18.16
CA LEU A 26 -2.92 6.19 18.14
C LEU A 26 -3.95 7.32 18.28
N GLY A 27 -5.24 6.99 18.22
CA GLY A 27 -6.35 7.96 18.21
C GLY A 27 -6.55 8.61 16.85
N ASP A 28 -7.61 9.42 16.73
CA ASP A 28 -7.87 10.24 15.56
C ASP A 28 -6.96 11.49 15.57
N THR A 29 -5.69 11.27 15.23
CA THR A 29 -4.66 12.31 15.22
C THR A 29 -3.88 12.30 13.91
N TRP A 30 -3.24 13.42 13.60
CA TRP A 30 -2.29 13.53 12.48
C TRP A 30 -1.15 12.50 12.53
N MET A 31 -0.89 11.91 13.70
CA MET A 31 0.08 10.83 13.88
C MET A 31 -0.36 9.54 13.17
N THR A 32 -1.64 9.17 13.25
CA THR A 32 -2.24 8.02 12.54
C THR A 32 -2.05 8.16 11.04
N VAL A 33 -2.35 9.34 10.49
CA VAL A 33 -2.17 9.66 9.06
C VAL A 33 -0.69 9.60 8.68
N GLY A 34 0.20 10.16 9.50
CA GLY A 34 1.64 10.14 9.27
C GLY A 34 2.22 8.74 9.24
N VAL A 35 1.87 7.90 10.22
CA VAL A 35 2.32 6.49 10.28
C VAL A 35 1.77 5.71 9.10
N PHE A 36 0.50 5.90 8.75
CA PHE A 36 -0.10 5.27 7.59
C PHE A 36 0.61 5.65 6.27
N ALA A 37 0.89 6.94 6.06
CA ALA A 37 1.60 7.42 4.89
C ALA A 37 3.01 6.83 4.78
N VAL A 38 3.76 6.79 5.89
CA VAL A 38 5.10 6.18 5.94
C VAL A 38 5.05 4.70 5.55
N VAL A 39 4.08 3.94 6.08
CA VAL A 39 3.90 2.52 5.73
C VAL A 39 3.63 2.33 4.24
N LEU A 40 2.78 3.15 3.64
CA LEU A 40 2.50 3.09 2.19
C LEU A 40 3.73 3.42 1.35
N ILE A 41 4.53 4.41 1.74
CA ILE A 41 5.79 4.77 1.07
C ILE A 41 6.76 3.58 1.14
N PHE A 42 6.95 2.99 2.33
CA PHE A 42 7.81 1.82 2.49
C PHE A 42 7.34 0.63 1.67
N LEU A 43 6.02 0.38 1.61
CA LEU A 43 5.46 -0.68 0.79
C LEU A 43 5.77 -0.44 -0.70
N ARG A 44 5.62 0.80 -1.17
CA ARG A 44 5.91 1.18 -2.57
C ARG A 44 7.41 1.01 -2.89
N VAL A 45 8.28 1.49 -2.01
CA VAL A 45 9.73 1.34 -2.16
C VAL A 45 10.14 -0.13 -2.11
N GLY A 46 9.56 -0.91 -1.20
CA GLY A 46 9.80 -2.35 -1.09
C GLY A 46 9.37 -3.11 -2.35
N LEU A 47 8.19 -2.80 -2.90
CA LEU A 47 7.72 -3.35 -4.17
C LEU A 47 8.65 -2.98 -5.33
N TYR A 48 9.09 -1.73 -5.40
CA TYR A 48 10.04 -1.28 -6.41
C TYR A 48 11.38 -2.02 -6.32
N LEU A 49 11.95 -2.14 -5.12
CA LEU A 49 13.19 -2.89 -4.89
C LEU A 49 13.02 -4.38 -5.18
N TYR A 50 11.88 -4.97 -4.84
CA TYR A 50 11.56 -6.37 -5.13
C TYR A 50 11.46 -6.63 -6.64
N SER A 51 10.74 -5.78 -7.38
CA SER A 51 10.64 -5.86 -8.84
C SER A 51 12.02 -5.74 -9.49
N ARG A 52 12.85 -4.78 -9.02
CA ARG A 52 14.24 -4.62 -9.46
C ARG A 52 15.09 -5.86 -9.18
N SER A 53 14.96 -6.46 -8.00
CA SER A 53 15.71 -7.67 -7.62
C SER A 53 15.29 -8.91 -8.43
N LYS A 54 14.03 -8.99 -8.87
CA LYS A 54 13.50 -10.12 -9.66
C LYS A 54 13.62 -9.92 -11.17
N GLY A 55 14.16 -8.80 -11.63
CA GLY A 55 14.24 -8.48 -13.06
C GLY A 55 12.86 -8.35 -13.72
N ILE A 56 11.81 -8.13 -12.92
CA ILE A 56 10.47 -7.85 -13.45
C ILE A 56 10.55 -6.43 -13.98
N LYS A 57 10.60 -6.29 -15.31
CA LYS A 57 10.49 -4.99 -15.96
C LYS A 57 9.16 -4.38 -15.58
N ASP A 58 9.23 -3.30 -14.84
CA ASP A 58 8.05 -2.53 -14.45
C ASP A 58 7.58 -1.78 -15.69
N ASN A 59 6.70 -2.41 -16.48
CA ASN A 59 6.18 -1.88 -17.75
C ASN A 59 5.35 -0.59 -17.56
N TYR A 60 5.26 -0.09 -16.33
CA TYR A 60 4.58 1.14 -15.93
C TYR A 60 5.50 2.38 -15.98
N LEU A 61 6.82 2.20 -16.04
CA LEU A 61 7.82 3.27 -16.20
C LEU A 61 8.45 3.32 -17.60
N ASP A 62 8.11 2.35 -18.45
CA ASP A 62 8.55 2.25 -19.86
C ASP A 62 7.46 2.79 -20.85
N GLU A 63 6.52 3.61 -20.36
CA GLU A 63 5.62 4.46 -21.17
C GLU A 63 6.05 5.93 -21.13
#